data_AF-A0A534LWJ4-F1
#
_entry.id   AF-A0A534LWJ4-F1
#
_cell.length_a   1.000
_cell.length_b   1.000
_cell.length_c   1.000
_cell.angle_alpha   90.00
_cell.angle_beta   90.00
_cell.angle_gamma   90.00
#
_symmetry.space_group_name_H-M   'P 1'
#
loop_
_entity.id
_entity.type
_entity.pdbx_description
1 polymer ?
#
loop_
_entity_poly.entity_id
_entity_poly.type
_entity_poly.pdbx_seq_one_letter_code
_entity_poly.pdbx_strand_id
1 'polypeptide(L)'
;MGGPDVDRCGRRVRTGPPRRPAPRRSGGRAPREADRLLGVPAEWKIRKPSRGRVRPPRIKGPRPECREPPGTLRGPPVAAIRAGSRRAGHRSRRLRQGHRGPRARDGGLAGRRFLQHDSGRRADLSSLFLPHVPGIRRASDPVARVRGGALMRLVRFSAAGSNPRLGAVVGPWNRWEWVVDLAAADPEIPGDTVAFIDACPGLKGATWERAVGVLAEAGRFGTEAPAWALRPPDVRLHPPIIPRLLRDFLAFRAHVARTRSAAWTSIPPEWDLLPAYYNGNHLNIVGTGDAIPPMRFETFEGGSPKIIQSSKMDYEAEIGFVLGQGGRDIPAARAAEHLFGVTIFNDFSARDIQMAAGKIGMGPAPGKDWANALGPCIVTRDEFGELRDQSVVVRVNNEERLRDRYRTMVFENPWVPPGARALWSFPEMVECLSRIQPIQAGEVWGSGTIPGGCELERGDRARYLKPGDRVEIEIEGIGILANSIGPAA
;
A
#
# COMPACT_ATOMS: atom_id res chain seq x y z
N MET A 1 31.42 -65.50 45.36
CA MET A 1 30.11 -66.12 45.65
C MET A 1 29.12 -65.01 45.96
N GLY A 2 27.99 -64.97 45.26
CA GLY A 2 26.94 -63.95 45.37
C GLY A 2 26.22 -63.81 44.02
N GLY A 3 25.18 -64.63 43.81
CA GLY A 3 24.41 -64.69 42.57
C GLY A 3 23.38 -63.54 42.43
N PRO A 4 22.78 -63.35 41.25
CA PRO A 4 21.84 -62.26 41.00
C PRO A 4 20.39 -62.62 41.39
N ASP A 5 19.69 -61.65 41.97
CA ASP A 5 18.25 -61.69 42.25
C ASP A 5 17.42 -61.87 40.97
N VAL A 6 16.49 -62.82 41.01
CA VAL A 6 15.54 -63.14 39.93
C VAL A 6 14.13 -63.10 40.52
N ASP A 7 13.24 -62.32 39.91
CA ASP A 7 11.83 -62.28 40.33
C ASP A 7 11.05 -63.48 39.77
N ARG A 8 9.93 -63.86 40.40
CA ARG A 8 9.19 -65.15 40.28
C ARG A 8 8.62 -65.54 38.90
N CYS A 9 9.01 -64.84 37.82
CA CYS A 9 8.64 -65.16 36.45
C CYS A 9 9.81 -65.06 35.44
N GLY A 10 11.08 -65.06 35.89
CA GLY A 10 12.23 -65.35 35.02
C GLY A 10 12.54 -64.34 33.91
N ARG A 11 12.23 -63.05 34.07
CA ARG A 11 12.61 -61.99 33.11
C ARG A 11 13.64 -61.03 33.70
N ARG A 12 14.72 -60.75 32.95
CA ARG A 12 15.75 -59.76 33.29
C ARG A 12 15.16 -58.34 33.35
N VAL A 13 15.29 -57.67 34.49
CA VAL A 13 14.91 -56.26 34.67
C VAL A 13 16.04 -55.37 34.12
N ARG A 14 15.77 -54.59 33.06
CA ARG A 14 16.66 -53.51 32.61
C ARG A 14 16.38 -52.25 33.43
N THR A 15 17.32 -51.85 34.28
CA THR A 15 17.29 -50.55 34.99
C THR A 15 17.82 -49.45 34.06
N GLY A 16 16.92 -48.61 33.54
CA GLY A 16 17.28 -47.35 32.87
C GLY A 16 17.55 -46.23 33.89
N PRO A 17 18.30 -45.18 33.52
CA PRO A 17 18.63 -44.08 34.44
C PRO A 17 17.37 -43.25 34.82
N PRO A 18 17.38 -42.58 35.98
CA PRO A 18 16.20 -41.91 36.51
C PRO A 18 15.75 -40.76 35.60
N ARG A 19 14.44 -40.77 35.25
CA ARG A 19 13.80 -39.67 34.52
C ARG A 19 13.78 -38.41 35.40
N ARG A 20 14.47 -37.35 34.96
CA ARG A 20 14.32 -36.01 35.53
C ARG A 20 12.86 -35.54 35.41
N PRO A 21 12.28 -34.91 36.44
CA PRO A 21 10.94 -34.35 36.33
C PRO A 21 10.92 -33.22 35.29
N ALA A 22 9.95 -33.27 34.39
CA ALA A 22 9.71 -32.22 33.40
C ALA A 22 9.42 -30.88 34.11
N PRO A 23 9.97 -29.75 33.64
CA PRO A 23 9.66 -28.47 34.23
C PRO A 23 8.16 -28.18 34.04
N ARG A 24 7.47 -27.91 35.15
CA ARG A 24 6.10 -27.38 35.14
C ARG A 24 6.09 -26.12 34.29
N ARG A 25 5.43 -26.17 33.13
CA ARG A 25 5.10 -24.96 32.35
C ARG A 25 4.12 -24.13 33.17
N SER A 26 4.63 -23.14 33.89
CA SER A 26 3.83 -22.00 34.34
C SER A 26 3.38 -21.25 33.08
N GLY A 27 2.10 -21.39 32.74
CA GLY A 27 1.43 -20.66 31.67
C GLY A 27 1.25 -19.19 31.99
N GLY A 28 2.32 -18.47 32.29
CA GLY A 28 2.35 -17.02 32.29
C GLY A 28 2.61 -16.55 30.87
N ARG A 29 1.57 -16.10 30.15
CA ARG A 29 1.81 -15.21 29.00
C ARG A 29 2.55 -13.99 29.54
N ALA A 30 3.80 -13.80 29.14
CA ALA A 30 4.43 -12.51 29.24
C ALA A 30 3.47 -11.47 28.62
N PRO A 31 3.19 -10.34 29.29
CA PRO A 31 2.37 -9.30 28.68
C PRO A 31 3.05 -8.90 27.38
N ARG A 32 2.32 -8.98 26.27
CA ARG A 32 2.83 -8.58 24.96
C ARG A 32 3.16 -7.10 25.05
N GLU A 33 4.37 -6.72 24.69
CA GLU A 33 4.98 -5.37 24.78
C GLU A 33 4.01 -4.21 24.45
N ALA A 34 3.10 -4.41 23.48
CA ALA A 34 2.08 -3.45 23.10
C ALA A 34 0.96 -3.17 24.15
N ASP A 35 0.82 -3.95 25.23
CA ASP A 35 -0.10 -3.64 26.34
C ASP A 35 0.54 -2.65 27.34
N ARG A 36 1.87 -2.49 27.31
CA ARG A 36 2.60 -1.50 28.11
C ARG A 36 2.67 -0.14 27.41
N LEU A 37 2.84 -0.12 26.10
CA LEU A 37 3.15 1.08 25.30
C LEU A 37 2.20 2.27 25.55
N LEU A 38 0.89 2.04 25.63
CA LEU A 38 -0.09 3.12 25.86
C LEU A 38 -0.43 3.33 27.34
N GLY A 39 0.03 2.45 28.24
CA GLY A 39 -0.19 2.59 29.68
C GLY A 39 -1.65 2.75 30.09
N VAL A 40 -2.59 2.09 29.39
CA VAL A 40 -4.04 2.28 29.60
C VAL A 40 -4.39 2.22 31.09
N PRO A 41 -4.97 3.30 31.68
CA PRO A 41 -5.30 3.34 33.09
C PRO A 41 -6.16 2.14 33.52
N ALA A 42 -6.00 1.68 34.77
CA ALA A 42 -6.63 0.46 35.25
C ALA A 42 -8.17 0.53 35.18
N GLU A 43 -8.72 1.72 35.39
CA GLU A 43 -10.13 2.08 35.29
C GLU A 43 -10.69 1.96 33.86
N TRP A 44 -9.85 1.97 32.82
CA TRP A 44 -10.27 1.87 31.41
C TRP A 44 -10.16 0.44 30.87
N LYS A 45 -9.63 -0.50 31.66
CA LYS A 45 -9.54 -1.93 31.27
C LYS A 45 -10.88 -2.60 31.48
N ILE A 46 -11.59 -2.88 30.38
CA ILE A 46 -12.81 -3.69 30.41
C ILE A 46 -12.45 -5.10 30.91
N ARG A 47 -12.96 -5.49 32.09
CA ARG A 47 -12.83 -6.87 32.59
C ARG A 47 -13.51 -7.81 31.60
N LYS A 48 -12.75 -8.77 31.04
CA LYS A 48 -13.34 -9.85 30.23
C LYS A 48 -14.40 -10.56 31.07
N PRO A 49 -15.63 -10.78 30.55
CA PRO A 49 -16.59 -11.61 31.26
C PRO A 49 -15.99 -13.02 31.41
N SER A 50 -16.03 -13.57 32.62
CA SER A 50 -15.80 -14.99 32.82
C SER A 50 -16.80 -15.76 31.94
N ARG A 51 -16.35 -16.88 31.34
CA ARG A 51 -17.19 -17.74 30.49
C ARG A 51 -18.34 -18.31 31.34
N GLY A 52 -19.44 -17.58 31.41
CA GLY A 52 -20.72 -17.98 31.96
C GLY A 52 -21.81 -17.36 31.11
N ARG A 53 -22.85 -18.13 30.77
CA ARG A 53 -24.00 -17.61 30.01
C ARG A 53 -24.64 -16.47 30.81
N VAL A 54 -24.47 -15.23 30.33
CA VAL A 54 -25.13 -14.05 30.91
C VAL A 54 -26.06 -13.47 29.84
N ARG A 55 -27.37 -13.44 30.12
CA ARG A 55 -28.33 -12.64 29.36
C ARG A 55 -27.93 -11.16 29.49
N PRO A 56 -28.02 -10.34 28.42
CA PRO A 56 -27.61 -8.94 28.51
C PRO A 56 -28.46 -8.20 29.56
N PRO A 57 -27.84 -7.39 30.44
CA PRO A 57 -28.60 -6.61 31.40
C PRO A 57 -29.40 -5.52 30.67
N ARG A 58 -30.66 -5.32 31.08
CA ARG A 58 -31.40 -4.10 30.72
C ARG A 58 -30.73 -2.92 31.42
N ILE A 59 -30.08 -2.07 30.64
CA ILE A 59 -29.55 -0.79 31.12
C ILE A 59 -30.75 0.11 31.48
N LYS A 60 -31.02 0.29 32.77
CA LYS A 60 -31.90 1.37 33.27
C LYS A 60 -31.00 2.56 33.63
N GLY A 61 -30.79 3.47 32.68
CA GLY A 61 -30.27 4.81 32.95
C GLY A 61 -31.44 5.81 33.09
N PRO A 62 -31.24 6.95 33.78
CA PRO A 62 -32.24 8.02 33.80
C PRO A 62 -32.45 8.54 32.37
N ARG A 63 -33.72 8.73 31.97
CA ARG A 63 -34.04 9.40 30.71
C ARG A 63 -33.55 10.85 30.80
N PRO A 64 -32.86 11.40 29.78
CA PRO A 64 -32.55 12.82 29.76
C PRO A 64 -33.85 13.61 29.66
N GLU A 65 -34.06 14.54 30.58
CA GLU A 65 -35.10 15.56 30.43
C GLU A 65 -34.72 16.46 29.25
N CYS A 66 -35.63 16.57 28.27
CA CYS A 66 -35.52 17.56 27.20
C CYS A 66 -35.56 18.96 27.81
N ARG A 67 -34.41 19.64 27.89
CA ARG A 67 -34.36 21.09 28.05
C ARG A 67 -34.38 21.73 26.66
N GLU A 68 -35.34 22.62 26.45
CA GLU A 68 -35.44 23.45 25.24
C GLU A 68 -34.19 24.33 25.07
N PRO A 69 -33.72 24.57 23.83
CA PRO A 69 -32.58 25.44 23.58
C PRO A 69 -32.97 26.92 23.74
N PRO A 70 -32.11 27.77 24.35
CA PRO A 70 -32.37 29.20 24.44
C PRO A 70 -32.08 29.93 23.11
N GLY A 71 -33.09 30.65 22.62
CA GLY A 71 -32.97 31.94 21.91
C GLY A 71 -32.21 32.00 20.59
N THR A 72 -32.90 31.77 19.48
CA THR A 72 -32.46 32.19 18.13
C THR A 72 -32.58 33.72 17.96
N LEU A 73 -31.46 34.37 17.64
CA LEU A 73 -31.41 35.75 17.13
C LEU A 73 -32.17 35.85 15.78
N ARG A 74 -33.09 36.81 15.67
CA ARG A 74 -33.86 37.12 14.46
C ARG A 74 -33.05 37.99 13.49
N GLY A 75 -32.96 37.59 12.23
CA GLY A 75 -32.71 38.47 11.08
C GLY A 75 -34.00 38.72 10.28
N PRO A 76 -34.13 39.82 9.52
CA PRO A 76 -35.39 40.25 8.91
C PRO A 76 -35.71 39.52 7.59
N PRO A 77 -36.98 39.57 7.11
CA PRO A 77 -37.49 38.68 6.08
C PRO A 77 -37.33 39.27 4.66
N VAL A 78 -37.19 38.39 3.66
CA VAL A 78 -37.38 38.73 2.24
C VAL A 78 -38.45 37.81 1.64
N ALA A 79 -39.27 38.42 0.78
CA ALA A 79 -40.63 38.09 0.39
C ALA A 79 -40.81 36.82 -0.45
N ALA A 80 -42.02 36.25 -0.35
CA ALA A 80 -42.55 35.19 -1.18
C ALA A 80 -43.27 35.75 -2.42
N ILE A 81 -43.13 35.07 -3.56
CA ILE A 81 -44.03 35.18 -4.72
C ILE A 81 -44.59 33.79 -5.05
N ARG A 82 -45.92 33.73 -5.16
CA ARG A 82 -46.78 32.58 -5.46
C ARG A 82 -46.93 32.35 -6.98
N ALA A 83 -47.18 31.09 -7.36
CA ALA A 83 -48.28 30.59 -8.24
C ALA A 83 -47.86 29.24 -8.84
N GLY A 84 -48.68 28.23 -9.13
CA GLY A 84 -50.13 28.04 -9.08
C GLY A 84 -50.44 26.68 -9.73
N SER A 85 -51.40 25.95 -9.15
CA SER A 85 -51.84 24.61 -9.55
C SER A 85 -52.78 24.60 -10.76
N ARG A 86 -52.79 23.51 -11.55
CA ARG A 86 -53.99 23.04 -12.28
C ARG A 86 -54.09 21.50 -12.28
N ARG A 87 -55.30 21.00 -12.01
CA ARG A 87 -55.78 19.59 -12.09
C ARG A 87 -56.73 19.44 -13.28
N ALA A 88 -56.77 18.22 -13.85
CA ALA A 88 -57.93 17.42 -14.33
C ALA A 88 -57.40 16.40 -15.38
N GLY A 89 -57.84 15.15 -15.53
CA GLY A 89 -58.94 14.38 -14.95
C GLY A 89 -58.85 12.89 -15.40
N HIS A 90 -59.66 12.04 -14.77
CA HIS A 90 -59.76 10.59 -14.95
C HIS A 90 -60.23 10.11 -16.34
N ARG A 91 -59.80 8.91 -16.75
CA ARG A 91 -60.68 7.82 -17.24
C ARG A 91 -60.00 6.45 -17.18
N SER A 92 -60.73 5.47 -16.71
CA SER A 92 -60.39 4.05 -16.55
C SER A 92 -61.16 3.20 -17.58
N ARG A 93 -60.53 2.11 -18.07
CA ARG A 93 -61.24 0.96 -18.67
C ARG A 93 -60.50 -0.34 -18.33
N ARG A 94 -61.28 -1.30 -17.83
CA ARG A 94 -60.94 -2.69 -17.46
C ARG A 94 -61.02 -3.62 -18.69
N LEU A 95 -60.38 -4.79 -18.62
CA LEU A 95 -60.96 -6.17 -18.74
C LEU A 95 -59.79 -7.19 -18.80
N ARG A 96 -59.62 -8.08 -17.79
CA ARG A 96 -60.07 -9.51 -17.68
C ARG A 96 -59.32 -10.46 -18.64
N GLN A 97 -58.96 -11.71 -18.34
CA GLN A 97 -58.83 -12.61 -17.17
C GLN A 97 -58.41 -13.97 -17.79
N GLY A 98 -57.65 -14.83 -17.11
CA GLY A 98 -57.43 -16.19 -17.64
C GLY A 98 -56.54 -17.10 -16.80
N HIS A 99 -57.14 -17.76 -15.80
CA HIS A 99 -56.54 -18.81 -14.96
C HIS A 99 -56.20 -20.09 -15.73
N ARG A 100 -55.15 -20.81 -15.29
CA ARG A 100 -55.23 -22.19 -14.77
C ARG A 100 -53.86 -22.65 -14.21
N GLY A 101 -53.84 -23.04 -12.94
CA GLY A 101 -52.78 -23.88 -12.35
C GLY A 101 -53.00 -25.37 -12.66
N PRO A 102 -52.12 -26.27 -12.18
CA PRO A 102 -52.41 -26.82 -10.85
C PRO A 102 -51.20 -27.10 -9.93
N ARG A 103 -51.47 -26.84 -8.64
CA ARG A 103 -51.15 -27.57 -7.39
C ARG A 103 -49.69 -27.76 -6.94
N ALA A 104 -49.44 -27.16 -5.77
CA ALA A 104 -48.36 -27.44 -4.84
C ALA A 104 -48.58 -28.76 -4.07
N ARG A 105 -47.47 -29.36 -3.63
CA ARG A 105 -47.38 -30.17 -2.41
C ARG A 105 -46.29 -29.57 -1.51
N ASP A 106 -46.61 -29.49 -0.24
CA ASP A 106 -45.85 -28.85 0.84
C ASP A 106 -44.53 -29.55 1.20
N GLY A 107 -43.59 -28.76 1.73
CA GLY A 107 -42.73 -29.19 2.84
C GLY A 107 -41.21 -29.05 2.63
N GLY A 108 -40.59 -28.08 3.31
CA GLY A 108 -39.19 -28.20 3.77
C GLY A 108 -38.23 -27.08 3.35
N LEU A 109 -38.00 -26.13 4.27
CA LEU A 109 -36.90 -25.16 4.25
C LEU A 109 -35.54 -25.83 4.49
N ALA A 110 -34.55 -25.61 3.60
CA ALA A 110 -33.13 -25.59 3.94
C ALA A 110 -32.25 -24.98 2.82
N GLY A 111 -31.48 -23.94 3.16
CA GLY A 111 -30.16 -23.60 2.59
C GLY A 111 -30.08 -23.14 1.13
N ARG A 112 -30.04 -21.81 0.89
CA ARG A 112 -29.50 -21.26 -0.37
C ARG A 112 -28.04 -20.83 -0.17
N ARG A 113 -27.11 -21.60 -0.73
CA ARG A 113 -25.74 -21.17 -1.08
C ARG A 113 -25.84 -20.21 -2.27
N PHE A 114 -25.15 -19.08 -2.21
CA PHE A 114 -24.88 -18.27 -3.40
C PHE A 114 -23.75 -18.93 -4.22
N LEU A 115 -23.89 -18.80 -5.53
CA LEU A 115 -23.25 -19.56 -6.60
C LEU A 115 -21.71 -19.49 -6.53
N GLN A 116 -21.09 -20.66 -6.38
CA GLN A 116 -19.72 -20.91 -6.84
C GLN A 116 -19.74 -20.91 -8.37
N HIS A 117 -18.87 -20.12 -9.00
CA HIS A 117 -18.58 -20.30 -10.41
C HIS A 117 -17.63 -21.50 -10.57
N ASP A 118 -18.10 -22.42 -11.39
CA ASP A 118 -17.59 -23.76 -11.65
C ASP A 118 -16.19 -23.73 -12.29
N SER A 119 -15.17 -24.18 -11.56
CA SER A 119 -13.81 -24.41 -12.07
C SER A 119 -13.76 -25.77 -12.78
N GLY A 120 -14.27 -25.81 -14.02
CA GLY A 120 -14.50 -27.07 -14.71
C GLY A 120 -14.38 -27.02 -16.23
N ARG A 121 -13.29 -26.46 -16.78
CA ARG A 121 -12.81 -26.86 -18.12
C ARG A 121 -11.28 -26.99 -18.11
N ARG A 122 -10.84 -28.25 -18.22
CA ARG A 122 -9.47 -28.63 -18.54
C ARG A 122 -9.17 -28.15 -19.96
N ALA A 123 -8.15 -27.30 -20.10
CA ALA A 123 -7.38 -27.21 -21.32
C ALA A 123 -6.13 -28.07 -21.11
N ASP A 124 -5.98 -29.10 -21.93
CA ASP A 124 -4.78 -29.91 -22.04
C ASP A 124 -3.63 -29.04 -22.57
N LEU A 125 -2.58 -28.86 -21.76
CA LEU A 125 -1.38 -28.08 -22.10
C LEU A 125 -0.15 -28.99 -22.18
N SER A 126 -0.31 -30.24 -22.64
CA SER A 126 0.81 -31.16 -22.85
C SER A 126 1.57 -30.96 -24.18
N SER A 127 1.30 -29.88 -24.94
CA SER A 127 1.95 -29.64 -26.24
C SER A 127 2.51 -28.22 -26.42
N LEU A 128 3.41 -27.78 -25.55
CA LEU A 128 4.36 -26.70 -25.87
C LEU A 128 5.71 -26.99 -25.17
N PHE A 129 6.39 -28.03 -25.65
CA PHE A 129 7.81 -28.20 -25.41
C PHE A 129 8.57 -27.04 -26.08
N LEU A 130 9.26 -26.24 -25.26
CA LEU A 130 10.23 -25.23 -25.73
C LEU A 130 11.47 -25.93 -26.30
N PRO A 131 11.95 -25.57 -27.51
CA PRO A 131 13.29 -25.97 -27.93
C PRO A 131 14.35 -25.11 -27.23
N HIS A 132 15.43 -25.79 -26.87
CA HIS A 132 16.71 -25.32 -26.36
C HIS A 132 17.27 -24.11 -27.13
N VAL A 133 17.73 -23.06 -26.43
CA VAL A 133 18.52 -21.96 -27.01
C VAL A 133 19.89 -21.88 -26.33
N PRO A 134 21.01 -22.06 -27.07
CA PRO A 134 22.37 -21.96 -26.54
C PRO A 134 22.93 -20.54 -26.60
N GLY A 135 23.81 -20.21 -25.64
CA GLY A 135 24.86 -19.18 -25.78
C GLY A 135 24.52 -17.77 -25.30
N ILE A 136 24.73 -17.50 -24.01
CA ILE A 136 24.74 -16.13 -23.46
C ILE A 136 26.02 -15.43 -23.93
N ARG A 137 25.89 -14.53 -24.91
CA ARG A 137 26.83 -13.40 -25.05
C ARG A 137 26.34 -12.30 -24.10
N ARG A 138 27.24 -11.78 -23.26
CA ARG A 138 27.00 -10.56 -22.46
C ARG A 138 26.66 -9.42 -23.42
N ALA A 139 25.42 -8.96 -23.38
CA ALA A 139 24.99 -7.77 -24.10
C ALA A 139 24.99 -6.57 -23.14
N SER A 140 25.59 -5.50 -23.64
CA SER A 140 25.59 -4.12 -23.15
C SER A 140 24.19 -3.59 -22.83
N ASP A 141 24.14 -2.74 -21.78
CA ASP A 141 23.12 -1.73 -21.44
C ASP A 141 21.66 -2.00 -21.88
N PRO A 142 20.73 -2.32 -20.95
CA PRO A 142 19.33 -2.61 -21.30
C PRO A 142 18.53 -1.39 -21.77
N VAL A 143 19.10 -0.19 -21.80
CA VAL A 143 18.42 1.03 -22.27
C VAL A 143 18.90 1.40 -23.67
N ALA A 144 18.65 0.53 -24.66
CA ALA A 144 18.91 0.83 -26.08
C ALA A 144 17.74 0.38 -26.99
N ARG A 145 16.75 1.28 -27.08
CA ARG A 145 15.77 1.55 -28.16
C ARG A 145 15.19 0.38 -28.98
N VAL A 146 13.86 0.31 -28.99
CA VAL A 146 13.05 0.01 -30.19
C VAL A 146 11.84 0.96 -30.28
N ARG A 147 11.85 1.81 -31.31
CA ARG A 147 10.75 2.64 -31.88
C ARG A 147 10.11 3.74 -31.01
N GLY A 148 10.60 4.97 -31.18
CA GLY A 148 9.80 6.20 -31.32
C GLY A 148 8.96 6.72 -30.13
N GLY A 149 8.88 6.00 -29.00
CA GLY A 149 8.27 6.49 -27.77
C GLY A 149 9.22 7.44 -27.04
N ALA A 150 8.67 8.51 -26.48
CA ALA A 150 9.44 9.50 -25.77
C ALA A 150 9.61 9.10 -24.31
N LEU A 151 10.85 8.87 -23.91
CA LEU A 151 11.20 8.49 -22.55
C LEU A 151 10.98 9.68 -21.62
N MET A 152 10.13 9.53 -20.60
CA MET A 152 9.76 10.61 -19.69
C MET A 152 9.87 10.21 -18.22
N ARG A 153 10.74 10.93 -17.51
CA ARG A 153 10.84 10.91 -16.05
C ARG A 153 10.42 12.27 -15.50
N LEU A 154 9.22 12.36 -14.95
CA LEU A 154 8.69 13.59 -14.38
C LEU A 154 9.22 13.82 -12.97
N VAL A 155 9.55 15.07 -12.68
CA VAL A 155 9.91 15.53 -11.34
C VAL A 155 9.06 16.73 -10.98
N ARG A 156 8.95 17.00 -9.69
CA ARG A 156 8.53 18.30 -9.19
C ARG A 156 9.75 18.94 -8.57
N PHE A 157 10.10 20.14 -9.02
CA PHE A 157 11.34 20.80 -8.60
C PHE A 157 11.14 22.28 -8.34
N SER A 158 12.06 22.90 -7.62
CA SER A 158 12.17 24.36 -7.48
C SER A 158 13.64 24.79 -7.63
N ALA A 159 13.88 25.85 -8.38
CA ALA A 159 15.12 26.62 -8.29
C ALA A 159 15.07 27.58 -7.09
N ALA A 160 16.23 28.12 -6.68
CA ALA A 160 16.31 29.08 -5.58
C ALA A 160 15.30 30.24 -5.74
N GLY A 161 14.50 30.49 -4.69
CA GLY A 161 13.50 31.56 -4.67
C GLY A 161 12.24 31.31 -5.51
N SER A 162 12.09 30.14 -6.15
CA SER A 162 10.93 29.81 -6.97
C SER A 162 10.00 28.79 -6.32
N ASN A 163 8.72 28.80 -6.69
CA ASN A 163 7.76 27.81 -6.25
C ASN A 163 8.00 26.45 -6.94
N PRO A 164 7.66 25.32 -6.27
CA PRO A 164 7.77 24.01 -6.88
C PRO A 164 6.80 23.84 -8.05
N ARG A 165 7.27 23.22 -9.13
CA ARG A 165 6.52 23.02 -10.37
C ARG A 165 6.97 21.76 -11.10
N LEU A 166 6.19 21.36 -12.09
CA LEU A 166 6.47 20.23 -12.95
C LEU A 166 7.73 20.48 -13.76
N GLY A 167 8.57 19.44 -13.80
CA GLY A 167 9.64 19.33 -14.77
C GLY A 167 9.82 17.88 -15.19
N ALA A 168 10.83 17.66 -16.01
CA ALA A 168 11.24 16.33 -16.43
C ALA A 168 12.77 16.25 -16.52
N VAL A 169 13.31 15.07 -16.29
CA VAL A 169 14.77 14.86 -16.29
C VAL A 169 15.24 14.26 -17.61
N VAL A 170 16.41 14.71 -18.04
CA VAL A 170 17.09 14.22 -19.24
C VAL A 170 18.41 13.59 -18.83
N GLY A 171 18.73 12.45 -19.43
CA GLY A 171 19.89 11.63 -19.11
C GLY A 171 19.51 10.22 -18.62
N PRO A 172 20.48 9.34 -18.39
CA PRO A 172 20.24 8.01 -17.86
C PRO A 172 19.65 8.05 -16.46
N TRP A 173 18.90 7.01 -16.08
CA TRP A 173 18.16 6.94 -14.81
C TRP A 173 19.04 7.14 -13.56
N ASN A 174 20.33 6.79 -13.64
CA ASN A 174 21.30 6.87 -12.55
C ASN A 174 22.20 8.11 -12.61
N ARG A 175 22.08 8.96 -13.64
CA ARG A 175 22.86 10.19 -13.79
C ARG A 175 22.10 11.19 -14.65
N TRP A 176 21.34 12.07 -14.01
CA TRP A 176 20.62 13.11 -14.73
C TRP A 176 21.58 14.21 -15.18
N GLU A 177 21.35 14.72 -16.38
CA GLU A 177 22.17 15.77 -17.00
C GLU A 177 21.47 17.13 -16.90
N TRP A 178 20.13 17.11 -17.02
CA TRP A 178 19.26 18.27 -16.97
C TRP A 178 17.97 17.99 -16.22
N VAL A 179 17.46 19.03 -15.56
CA VAL A 179 16.08 19.14 -15.08
C VAL A 179 15.41 20.24 -15.89
N VAL A 180 14.42 19.87 -16.68
CA VAL A 180 13.74 20.73 -17.64
C VAL A 180 12.43 21.23 -17.06
N ASP A 181 12.26 22.54 -17.05
CA ASP A 181 11.03 23.23 -16.73
C ASP A 181 10.08 23.18 -17.93
N LEU A 182 9.13 22.24 -17.91
CA LEU A 182 8.27 21.98 -19.07
C LEU A 182 7.39 23.18 -19.42
N ALA A 183 6.83 23.86 -18.42
CA ALA A 183 5.96 25.02 -18.63
C ALA A 183 6.74 26.28 -19.07
N ALA A 184 8.01 26.42 -18.66
CA ALA A 184 8.85 27.50 -19.16
C ALA A 184 9.37 27.24 -20.58
N ALA A 185 9.52 25.98 -20.99
CA ALA A 185 9.87 25.60 -22.35
C ALA A 185 8.69 25.73 -23.32
N ASP A 186 7.48 25.31 -22.91
CA ASP A 186 6.23 25.49 -23.66
C ASP A 186 5.09 25.88 -22.69
N PRO A 187 4.59 27.13 -22.73
CA PRO A 187 3.54 27.63 -21.83
C PRO A 187 2.19 26.89 -21.94
N GLU A 188 1.96 26.10 -22.99
CA GLU A 188 0.76 25.26 -23.13
C GLU A 188 0.84 23.96 -22.30
N ILE A 189 2.01 23.66 -21.71
CA ILE A 189 2.19 22.53 -20.79
C ILE A 189 1.84 22.98 -19.36
N PRO A 190 0.91 22.30 -18.66
CA PRO A 190 0.60 22.61 -17.27
C PRO A 190 1.85 22.49 -16.37
N GLY A 191 2.07 23.49 -15.52
CA GLY A 191 3.14 23.48 -14.51
C GLY A 191 2.86 22.65 -13.26
N ASP A 192 1.66 22.06 -13.14
CA ASP A 192 1.28 21.15 -12.05
C ASP A 192 1.26 19.70 -12.53
N THR A 193 1.79 18.77 -11.73
CA THR A 193 1.91 17.35 -12.11
C THR A 193 0.55 16.70 -12.34
N VAL A 194 -0.45 16.96 -11.48
CA VAL A 194 -1.77 16.33 -11.62
C VAL A 194 -2.51 16.90 -12.83
N ALA A 195 -2.44 18.21 -13.04
CA ALA A 195 -2.99 18.85 -14.23
C ALA A 195 -2.34 18.32 -15.53
N PHE A 196 -1.03 18.06 -15.52
CA PHE A 196 -0.34 17.44 -16.65
C PHE A 196 -0.82 16.01 -16.91
N ILE A 197 -0.98 15.20 -15.85
CA ILE A 197 -1.52 13.84 -15.96
C ILE A 197 -2.93 13.86 -16.55
N ASP A 198 -3.82 14.75 -16.07
CA ASP A 198 -5.18 14.90 -16.60
C ASP A 198 -5.19 15.30 -18.09
N ALA A 199 -4.21 16.11 -18.52
CA ALA A 199 -4.04 16.53 -19.90
C ALA A 199 -3.41 15.46 -20.83
N CYS A 200 -2.90 14.36 -20.27
CA CYS A 200 -2.18 13.31 -21.01
C CYS A 200 -2.82 11.90 -20.84
N PRO A 201 -4.14 11.73 -21.03
CA PRO A 201 -4.82 10.45 -20.78
C PRO A 201 -4.27 9.35 -21.68
N GLY A 202 -3.63 8.35 -21.09
CA GLY A 202 -3.03 7.24 -21.80
C GLY A 202 -1.68 7.56 -22.47
N LEU A 203 -0.99 8.61 -22.02
CA LEU A 203 0.32 9.06 -22.54
C LEU A 203 0.23 9.47 -24.02
N LYS A 204 -0.76 10.31 -24.35
CA LYS A 204 -1.03 10.82 -25.70
C LYS A 204 -1.73 12.17 -25.64
N GLY A 205 -1.84 12.84 -26.79
CA GLY A 205 -2.52 14.12 -26.94
C GLY A 205 -1.55 15.28 -27.06
N ALA A 206 -2.06 16.48 -27.37
CA ALA A 206 -1.23 17.62 -27.72
C ALA A 206 -0.24 18.01 -26.61
N THR A 207 -0.67 18.02 -25.34
CA THR A 207 0.19 18.31 -24.20
C THR A 207 1.31 17.28 -24.03
N TRP A 208 1.01 15.99 -24.25
CA TRP A 208 2.01 14.94 -24.23
C TRP A 208 3.05 15.16 -25.32
N GLU A 209 2.62 15.32 -26.59
CA GLU A 209 3.52 15.52 -27.74
C GLU A 209 4.41 16.78 -27.58
N ARG A 210 3.88 17.85 -26.97
CA ARG A 210 4.67 19.04 -26.61
C ARG A 210 5.78 18.72 -25.61
N ALA A 211 5.44 18.05 -24.51
CA ALA A 211 6.43 17.66 -23.50
C ALA A 211 7.49 16.72 -24.08
N VAL A 212 7.08 15.78 -24.93
CA VAL A 212 7.99 14.93 -25.72
C VAL A 212 8.93 15.77 -26.58
N GLY A 213 8.41 16.76 -27.30
CA GLY A 213 9.20 17.67 -28.14
C GLY A 213 10.25 18.44 -27.33
N VAL A 214 9.85 18.99 -26.17
CA VAL A 214 10.74 19.68 -25.23
C VAL A 214 11.88 18.76 -24.76
N LEU A 215 11.58 17.51 -24.40
CA LEU A 215 12.60 16.55 -23.97
C LEU A 215 13.53 16.11 -25.11
N ALA A 216 12.99 15.94 -26.31
CA ALA A 216 13.78 15.63 -27.50
C ALA A 216 14.74 16.77 -27.85
N GLU A 217 14.34 18.02 -27.64
CA GLU A 217 15.22 19.19 -27.75
C GLU A 217 16.28 19.21 -26.66
N ALA A 218 15.88 19.04 -25.40
CA ALA A 218 16.81 19.06 -24.27
C ALA A 218 17.85 17.95 -24.31
N GLY A 219 17.51 16.78 -24.88
CA GLY A 219 18.45 15.69 -25.12
C GLY A 219 19.58 16.01 -26.11
N ARG A 220 19.54 17.17 -26.79
CA ARG A 220 20.59 17.65 -27.69
C ARG A 220 21.48 18.72 -27.06
N PHE A 221 21.20 19.14 -25.82
CA PHE A 221 21.97 20.17 -25.16
C PHE A 221 23.38 19.69 -24.79
N GLY A 222 24.36 20.56 -25.02
CA GLY A 222 25.75 20.32 -24.66
C GLY A 222 26.07 20.90 -23.28
N THR A 223 27.05 21.80 -23.22
CA THR A 223 27.39 22.54 -22.01
C THR A 223 26.45 23.72 -21.78
N GLU A 224 26.02 24.37 -22.85
CA GLU A 224 25.06 25.48 -22.87
C GLU A 224 23.64 24.94 -23.08
N ALA A 225 22.68 25.56 -22.38
CA ALA A 225 21.26 25.25 -22.51
C ALA A 225 20.42 26.51 -22.23
N PRO A 226 19.15 26.55 -22.72
CA PRO A 226 18.21 27.60 -22.37
C PRO A 226 17.97 27.69 -20.85
N ALA A 227 17.51 28.86 -20.39
CA ALA A 227 17.27 29.12 -18.96
C ALA A 227 16.23 28.18 -18.31
N TRP A 228 15.39 27.52 -19.12
CA TRP A 228 14.42 26.52 -18.65
C TRP A 228 15.04 25.14 -18.40
N ALA A 229 16.30 24.90 -18.77
CA ALA A 229 17.03 23.68 -18.49
C ALA A 229 18.10 23.91 -17.43
N LEU A 230 17.92 23.28 -16.27
CA LEU A 230 18.72 23.51 -15.07
C LEU A 230 19.59 22.30 -14.77
N ARG A 231 20.75 22.51 -14.14
CA ARG A 231 21.57 21.38 -13.68
C ARG A 231 20.96 20.76 -12.42
N PRO A 232 21.04 19.43 -12.24
CA PRO A 232 20.51 18.78 -11.04
C PRO A 232 20.96 19.38 -9.68
N PRO A 233 22.23 19.83 -9.51
CA PRO A 233 22.65 20.49 -8.27
C PRO A 233 21.99 21.85 -8.00
N ASP A 234 21.46 22.51 -9.03
CA ASP A 234 20.89 23.86 -8.94
C ASP A 234 19.39 23.84 -8.59
N VAL A 235 18.81 22.65 -8.42
CA VAL A 235 17.39 22.48 -8.11
C VAL A 235 17.20 21.66 -6.85
N ARG A 236 16.12 21.98 -6.12
CA ARG A 236 15.58 21.11 -5.07
C ARG A 236 14.46 20.26 -5.66
N LEU A 237 14.55 18.95 -5.47
CA LEU A 237 13.45 18.03 -5.77
C LEU A 237 12.43 18.02 -4.64
N HIS A 238 11.17 17.86 -5.03
CA HIS A 238 10.01 17.71 -4.17
C HIS A 238 9.40 16.33 -4.44
N PRO A 239 8.38 15.86 -3.68
CA PRO A 239 7.63 14.69 -4.11
C PRO A 239 7.12 14.92 -5.54
N PRO A 240 7.31 13.97 -6.47
CA PRO A 240 7.03 14.22 -7.89
C PRO A 240 5.54 14.46 -8.16
N ILE A 241 4.68 14.05 -7.23
CA ILE A 241 3.24 14.29 -7.23
C ILE A 241 2.74 14.48 -5.79
N ILE A 242 1.81 15.42 -5.60
CA ILE A 242 0.89 15.40 -4.46
C ILE A 242 -0.39 14.73 -4.98
N PRO A 243 -0.62 13.45 -4.66
CA PRO A 243 -1.66 12.67 -5.30
C PRO A 243 -3.03 13.11 -4.82
N ARG A 244 -4.06 12.93 -5.67
CA ARG A 244 -5.46 13.16 -5.28
C ARG A 244 -5.91 12.25 -4.15
N LEU A 245 -5.35 11.05 -4.11
CA LEU A 245 -5.52 10.06 -3.06
C LEU A 245 -4.31 9.13 -3.06
N LEU A 246 -3.87 8.75 -1.86
CA LEU A 246 -2.87 7.73 -1.64
C LEU A 246 -3.60 6.47 -1.14
N ARG A 247 -3.33 5.34 -1.78
CA ARG A 247 -3.77 4.02 -1.30
C ARG A 247 -2.54 3.17 -1.14
N ASP A 248 -2.51 2.33 -0.13
CA ASP A 248 -1.45 1.36 0.00
C ASP A 248 -2.03 -0.04 0.11
N PHE A 249 -1.58 -0.90 -0.79
CA PHE A 249 -2.05 -2.29 -0.92
C PHE A 249 -1.17 -3.22 -0.10
N LEU A 250 -1.63 -4.46 0.08
CA LEU A 250 -0.83 -5.53 0.66
C LEU A 250 -0.57 -6.59 -0.42
N ALA A 251 0.12 -6.21 -1.51
CA ALA A 251 0.08 -7.02 -2.73
C ALA A 251 1.03 -8.21 -2.75
N PHE A 252 2.11 -8.23 -1.96
CA PHE A 252 3.13 -9.28 -2.04
C PHE A 252 2.93 -10.41 -1.01
N ARG A 253 2.68 -11.65 -1.47
CA ARG A 253 2.49 -12.79 -0.57
C ARG A 253 3.69 -13.02 0.34
N ALA A 254 4.90 -12.94 -0.21
CA ALA A 254 6.12 -13.20 0.54
C ALA A 254 6.33 -12.19 1.69
N HIS A 255 5.98 -10.91 1.50
CA HIS A 255 5.97 -9.93 2.58
C HIS A 255 4.99 -10.33 3.68
N VAL A 256 3.75 -10.70 3.31
CA VAL A 256 2.75 -11.18 4.28
C VAL A 256 3.24 -12.46 4.99
N ALA A 257 3.81 -13.41 4.26
CA ALA A 257 4.35 -14.64 4.84
C ALA A 257 5.42 -14.34 5.89
N ARG A 258 6.33 -13.42 5.60
CA ARG A 258 7.45 -13.04 6.46
C ARG A 258 7.00 -12.30 7.72
N THR A 259 6.13 -11.31 7.57
CA THR A 259 5.53 -10.59 8.71
C THR A 259 4.70 -11.53 9.61
N ARG A 260 3.91 -12.43 9.01
CA ARG A 260 3.11 -13.41 9.76
C ARG A 260 3.99 -14.44 10.47
N SER A 261 5.05 -14.91 9.83
CA SER A 261 6.04 -15.79 10.45
C SER A 261 6.75 -15.12 11.62
N ALA A 262 7.16 -13.85 11.48
CA ALA A 262 7.75 -13.08 12.57
C ALA A 262 6.79 -12.94 13.78
N ALA A 263 5.48 -12.90 13.51
CA ALA A 263 4.43 -12.86 14.52
C ALA A 263 3.91 -14.25 14.96
N TRP A 264 4.48 -15.35 14.47
CA TRP A 264 4.02 -16.73 14.71
C TRP A 264 2.54 -16.95 14.35
N THR A 265 2.14 -16.44 13.18
CA THR A 265 0.79 -16.55 12.61
C THR A 265 0.87 -17.00 11.14
N SER A 266 -0.28 -17.38 10.56
CA SER A 266 -0.40 -17.73 9.15
C SER A 266 -0.96 -16.56 8.33
N ILE A 267 -0.75 -16.62 7.02
CA ILE A 267 -1.45 -15.73 6.07
C ILE A 267 -2.97 -15.98 6.20
N PRO A 268 -3.80 -14.94 6.39
CA PRO A 268 -5.24 -15.09 6.35
C PRO A 268 -5.70 -15.55 4.95
N PRO A 269 -6.60 -16.54 4.84
CA PRO A 269 -7.08 -17.01 3.54
C PRO A 269 -7.79 -15.91 2.73
N GLU A 270 -8.32 -14.88 3.39
CA GLU A 270 -8.97 -13.73 2.76
C GLU A 270 -8.01 -12.93 1.87
N TRP A 271 -6.70 -12.99 2.14
CA TRP A 271 -5.70 -12.36 1.29
C TRP A 271 -5.73 -12.92 -0.14
N ASP A 272 -6.06 -14.20 -0.33
CA ASP A 272 -6.17 -14.82 -1.65
C ASP A 272 -7.46 -14.43 -2.40
N LEU A 273 -8.42 -13.77 -1.71
CA LEU A 273 -9.74 -13.43 -2.24
C LEU A 273 -9.90 -11.96 -2.61
N LEU A 274 -9.20 -11.06 -1.92
CA LEU A 274 -9.32 -9.62 -2.12
C LEU A 274 -7.94 -8.94 -1.95
N PRO A 275 -7.54 -8.04 -2.87
CA PRO A 275 -6.37 -7.19 -2.65
C PRO A 275 -6.69 -6.20 -1.53
N ALA A 276 -6.19 -6.49 -0.32
CA ALA A 276 -6.36 -5.61 0.83
C ALA A 276 -5.58 -4.31 0.61
N TYR A 277 -6.20 -3.19 0.98
CA TYR A 277 -5.57 -1.87 0.96
C TYR A 277 -6.18 -0.98 2.05
N TYR A 278 -5.51 0.12 2.36
CA TYR A 278 -6.06 1.23 3.14
C TYR A 278 -5.86 2.56 2.40
N ASN A 279 -6.64 3.58 2.75
CA ASN A 279 -6.42 4.94 2.25
C ASN A 279 -5.37 5.62 3.13
N GLY A 280 -4.24 5.97 2.55
CA GLY A 280 -3.16 6.70 3.22
C GLY A 280 -3.38 8.21 3.21
N ASN A 281 -2.64 8.90 4.06
CA ASN A 281 -2.69 10.35 4.14
C ASN A 281 -1.87 11.02 3.03
N HIS A 282 -2.54 11.34 1.91
CA HIS A 282 -1.93 12.04 0.77
C HIS A 282 -1.44 13.47 1.06
N LEU A 283 -1.75 14.05 2.22
CA LEU A 283 -1.31 15.39 2.60
C LEU A 283 0.06 15.39 3.29
N ASN A 284 0.53 14.22 3.76
CA ASN A 284 1.79 14.06 4.48
C ASN A 284 2.83 13.32 3.64
N ILE A 285 3.12 13.85 2.45
CA ILE A 285 4.11 13.28 1.53
C ILE A 285 5.31 14.20 1.44
N VAL A 286 6.50 13.59 1.58
CA VAL A 286 7.79 14.25 1.41
C VAL A 286 8.55 13.69 0.20
N GLY A 287 9.51 14.46 -0.30
CA GLY A 287 10.33 14.09 -1.44
C GLY A 287 11.66 13.47 -1.04
N THR A 288 12.45 13.07 -2.04
CA THR A 288 13.85 12.66 -1.81
C THR A 288 14.65 13.84 -1.25
N GLY A 289 15.51 13.58 -0.25
CA GLY A 289 16.31 14.57 0.47
C GLY A 289 15.61 15.21 1.67
N ASP A 290 14.29 15.10 1.78
CA ASP A 290 13.56 15.67 2.92
C ASP A 290 13.77 14.87 4.21
N ALA A 291 13.73 15.57 5.35
CA ALA A 291 13.78 14.94 6.65
C ALA A 291 12.38 14.45 7.09
N ILE A 292 12.33 13.24 7.65
CA ILE A 292 11.13 12.65 8.24
C ILE A 292 11.06 13.06 9.70
N PRO A 293 10.01 13.74 10.16
CA PRO A 293 9.86 14.02 11.57
C PRO A 293 9.76 12.70 12.35
N PRO A 294 10.51 12.54 13.46
CA PRO A 294 10.33 11.37 14.31
C PRO A 294 8.88 11.27 14.79
N MET A 295 8.29 10.07 14.70
CA MET A 295 6.91 9.87 15.14
C MET A 295 6.82 10.00 16.66
N ARG A 296 5.86 10.80 17.14
CA ARG A 296 5.62 11.06 18.56
C ARG A 296 4.16 10.82 18.90
N PHE A 297 3.91 10.33 20.11
CA PHE A 297 2.55 10.11 20.62
C PHE A 297 2.53 10.20 22.13
N GLU A 298 1.34 10.38 22.69
CA GLU A 298 1.13 10.42 24.13
C GLU A 298 0.99 9.00 24.71
N THR A 299 1.70 8.74 25.80
CA THR A 299 1.52 7.55 26.64
C THR A 299 1.09 7.96 28.04
N PHE A 300 0.40 7.04 28.73
CA PHE A 300 -0.04 7.18 30.12
C PHE A 300 0.73 6.23 31.06
N GLU A 301 1.80 5.60 30.57
CA GLU A 301 2.65 4.77 31.40
C GLU A 301 3.26 5.61 32.54
N GLY A 302 3.03 5.19 33.79
CA GLY A 302 3.42 5.97 34.97
C GLY A 302 2.32 6.86 35.56
N GLY A 303 1.11 6.85 34.99
CA GLY A 303 -0.09 7.49 35.56
C GLY A 303 -0.29 8.97 35.20
N SER A 304 0.59 9.54 34.39
CA SER A 304 0.45 10.89 33.84
C SER A 304 0.76 10.90 32.34
N PRO A 305 0.12 11.80 31.57
CA PRO A 305 0.38 11.92 30.14
C PRO A 305 1.83 12.36 29.87
N LYS A 306 2.50 11.68 28.95
CA LYS A 306 3.83 12.03 28.47
C LYS A 306 3.93 11.83 26.97
N ILE A 307 4.43 12.82 26.25
CA ILE A 307 4.80 12.66 24.84
C ILE A 307 6.10 11.88 24.74
N ILE A 308 6.06 10.75 24.05
CA ILE A 308 7.23 9.91 23.76
C ILE A 308 7.41 9.77 22.25
N GLN A 309 8.63 9.42 21.85
CA GLN A 309 8.93 9.04 20.47
C GLN A 309 8.65 7.55 20.26
N SER A 310 8.20 7.18 19.06
CA SER A 310 8.13 5.78 18.64
C SER A 310 9.51 5.12 18.74
N SER A 311 9.50 3.92 19.31
CA SER A 311 10.67 3.06 19.47
C SER A 311 10.87 2.11 18.29
N LYS A 312 9.87 2.01 17.40
CA LYS A 312 9.83 1.08 16.27
C LYS A 312 9.47 1.79 14.97
N MET A 313 10.21 2.86 14.65
CA MET A 313 10.12 3.52 13.35
C MET A 313 10.78 2.63 12.28
N ASP A 314 10.12 2.46 11.16
CA ASP A 314 10.50 1.51 10.12
C ASP A 314 10.31 2.17 8.75
N TYR A 315 11.07 1.69 7.77
CA TYR A 315 10.85 1.99 6.36
C TYR A 315 10.03 0.86 5.74
N GLU A 316 9.32 1.15 4.66
CA GLU A 316 8.71 0.15 3.82
C GLU A 316 9.04 0.46 2.37
N ALA A 317 9.98 -0.29 1.79
CA ALA A 317 10.30 -0.13 0.39
C ALA A 317 9.15 -0.62 -0.48
N GLU A 318 8.65 0.25 -1.36
CA GLU A 318 7.49 0.00 -2.20
C GLU A 318 7.63 0.58 -3.61
N ILE A 319 6.75 0.09 -4.50
CA ILE A 319 6.55 0.65 -5.82
C ILE A 319 5.23 1.42 -5.79
N GLY A 320 5.29 2.72 -6.08
CA GLY A 320 4.11 3.56 -6.24
C GLY A 320 3.63 3.56 -7.69
N PHE A 321 2.42 3.05 -7.94
CA PHE A 321 1.75 3.16 -9.24
C PHE A 321 1.00 4.48 -9.33
N VAL A 322 1.33 5.31 -10.32
CA VAL A 322 0.64 6.58 -10.57
C VAL A 322 -0.44 6.37 -11.61
N LEU A 323 -1.68 6.70 -11.29
CA LEU A 323 -2.83 6.49 -12.17
C LEU A 323 -2.95 7.65 -13.16
N GLY A 324 -3.11 7.34 -14.44
CA GLY A 324 -3.24 8.32 -15.53
C GLY A 324 -4.65 8.49 -16.06
N GLN A 325 -5.54 7.54 -15.76
CA GLN A 325 -6.94 7.60 -16.16
C GLN A 325 -7.81 7.02 -15.05
N GLY A 326 -8.90 7.72 -14.75
CA GLY A 326 -9.93 7.21 -13.84
C GLY A 326 -10.89 6.22 -14.50
N GLY A 327 -11.84 5.72 -13.74
CA GLY A 327 -12.93 4.88 -14.25
C GLY A 327 -13.56 3.98 -13.20
N ARG A 328 -14.53 3.18 -13.64
CA ARG A 328 -15.24 2.18 -12.84
C ARG A 328 -15.38 0.91 -13.67
N ASP A 329 -15.44 -0.24 -13.01
CA ASP A 329 -15.66 -1.55 -13.65
C ASP A 329 -14.64 -1.84 -14.76
N ILE A 330 -13.37 -1.51 -14.51
CA ILE A 330 -12.28 -1.64 -15.48
C ILE A 330 -11.82 -3.10 -15.51
N PRO A 331 -11.90 -3.81 -16.66
CA PRO A 331 -11.37 -5.16 -16.74
C PRO A 331 -9.84 -5.16 -16.65
N ALA A 332 -9.25 -6.20 -16.06
CA ALA A 332 -7.80 -6.30 -15.87
C ALA A 332 -7.00 -6.10 -17.18
N ALA A 333 -7.54 -6.60 -18.31
CA ALA A 333 -6.93 -6.46 -19.63
C ALA A 333 -6.73 -5.00 -20.09
N ARG A 334 -7.51 -4.04 -19.55
CA ARG A 334 -7.38 -2.61 -19.84
C ARG A 334 -6.61 -1.83 -18.80
N ALA A 335 -6.20 -2.46 -17.69
CA ALA A 335 -5.55 -1.78 -16.59
C ALA A 335 -4.27 -1.04 -17.00
N ALA A 336 -3.52 -1.57 -17.98
CA ALA A 336 -2.33 -0.92 -18.51
C ALA A 336 -2.62 0.52 -18.98
N GLU A 337 -3.76 0.78 -19.61
CA GLU A 337 -4.17 2.11 -20.08
C GLU A 337 -4.33 3.13 -18.94
N HIS A 338 -4.61 2.65 -17.73
CA HIS A 338 -4.83 3.46 -16.54
C HIS A 338 -3.55 3.76 -15.75
N LEU A 339 -2.43 3.09 -16.04
CA LEU A 339 -1.15 3.36 -15.38
C LEU A 339 -0.41 4.50 -16.08
N PHE A 340 -0.27 5.66 -15.46
CA PHE A 340 0.56 6.74 -16.00
C PHE A 340 2.05 6.37 -15.96
N GLY A 341 2.50 5.88 -14.81
CA GLY A 341 3.89 5.58 -14.55
C GLY A 341 4.12 5.00 -13.16
N VAL A 342 5.38 4.84 -12.79
CA VAL A 342 5.80 4.31 -11.49
C VAL A 342 6.78 5.25 -10.79
N THR A 343 6.80 5.21 -9.48
CA THR A 343 7.77 5.89 -8.61
C THR A 343 8.17 4.96 -7.46
N ILE A 344 9.16 5.34 -6.67
CA ILE A 344 9.46 4.66 -5.41
C ILE A 344 8.56 5.24 -4.33
N PHE A 345 8.00 4.38 -3.50
CA PHE A 345 7.22 4.77 -2.33
C PHE A 345 7.90 4.23 -1.08
N ASN A 346 7.98 5.05 -0.04
CA ASN A 346 8.39 4.65 1.30
C ASN A 346 7.26 4.97 2.29
N ASP A 347 6.58 3.93 2.76
CA ASP A 347 5.49 4.03 3.73
C ASP A 347 6.03 3.91 5.17
N PHE A 348 6.54 5.03 5.72
CA PHE A 348 7.16 5.03 7.04
C PHE A 348 6.18 4.53 8.11
N SER A 349 6.66 3.63 8.95
CA SER A 349 5.80 2.84 9.83
C SER A 349 6.24 2.82 11.28
N ALA A 350 5.35 3.22 12.19
CA ALA A 350 5.62 3.27 13.63
C ALA A 350 4.98 2.03 14.22
N ARG A 351 5.72 0.92 14.19
CA ARG A 351 5.16 -0.42 14.40
C ARG A 351 4.52 -0.57 15.77
N ASP A 352 5.04 0.12 16.77
CA ASP A 352 4.51 0.12 18.12
C ASP A 352 3.09 0.73 18.18
N ILE A 353 2.89 1.89 17.57
CA ILE A 353 1.56 2.53 17.42
C ILE A 353 0.66 1.72 16.49
N GLN A 354 1.19 1.28 15.34
CA GLN A 354 0.46 0.51 14.34
C GLN A 354 -0.12 -0.78 14.95
N MET A 355 0.68 -1.52 15.72
CA MET A 355 0.22 -2.73 16.42
C MET A 355 -0.81 -2.42 17.49
N ALA A 356 -0.67 -1.31 18.22
CA ALA A 356 -1.66 -0.89 19.21
C ALA A 356 -3.00 -0.55 18.55
N ALA A 357 -2.99 0.25 17.47
CA ALA A 357 -4.17 0.57 16.68
C ALA A 357 -4.82 -0.68 16.06
N GLY A 358 -4.01 -1.63 15.59
CA GLY A 358 -4.48 -2.91 15.08
C GLY A 358 -5.30 -3.73 16.09
N LYS A 359 -5.02 -3.61 17.40
CA LYS A 359 -5.85 -4.26 18.44
C LYS A 359 -7.23 -3.64 18.58
N ILE A 360 -7.39 -2.37 18.21
CA ILE A 360 -8.66 -1.64 18.23
C ILE A 360 -9.51 -2.02 17.00
N GLY A 361 -8.86 -2.43 15.91
CA GLY A 361 -9.53 -2.84 14.67
C GLY A 361 -9.70 -1.72 13.64
N MET A 362 -9.02 -0.59 13.82
CA MET A 362 -9.11 0.59 12.94
C MET A 362 -8.07 0.61 11.79
N GLY A 363 -7.34 -0.48 11.59
CA GLY A 363 -6.29 -0.56 10.57
C GLY A 363 -4.98 0.13 10.98
N PRO A 364 -4.04 0.32 10.03
CA PRO A 364 -2.69 0.76 10.32
C PRO A 364 -2.52 2.28 10.44
N ALA A 365 -3.54 3.07 10.06
CA ALA A 365 -3.47 4.52 9.88
C ALA A 365 -2.74 5.31 10.99
N PRO A 366 -2.99 5.11 12.29
CA PRO A 366 -2.28 5.87 13.34
C PRO A 366 -0.75 5.68 13.35
N GLY A 367 -0.25 4.56 12.80
CA GLY A 367 1.17 4.28 12.66
C GLY A 367 1.67 4.41 11.22
N LYS A 368 1.00 5.19 10.37
CA LYS A 368 1.33 5.42 8.94
C LYS A 368 1.07 6.86 8.48
N ASP A 369 0.05 7.52 9.03
CA ASP A 369 -0.43 8.83 8.54
C ASP A 369 0.55 10.00 8.72
N TRP A 370 1.64 9.83 9.50
CA TRP A 370 2.53 10.94 9.86
C TRP A 370 3.59 11.25 8.80
N ALA A 371 4.02 10.25 8.01
CA ALA A 371 5.05 10.46 7.00
C ALA A 371 4.99 9.39 5.91
N ASN A 372 4.95 9.86 4.67
CA ASN A 372 5.05 9.08 3.45
C ASN A 372 6.09 9.74 2.55
N ALA A 373 6.84 8.99 1.76
CA ALA A 373 7.78 9.58 0.80
C ALA A 373 7.62 9.00 -0.60
N LEU A 374 7.63 9.87 -1.61
CA LEU A 374 7.56 9.49 -3.02
C LEU A 374 8.75 10.09 -3.78
N GLY A 375 9.32 9.34 -4.72
CA GLY A 375 10.34 9.88 -5.60
C GLY A 375 11.33 8.87 -6.16
N PRO A 376 12.47 9.34 -6.69
CA PRO A 376 12.80 10.75 -6.91
C PRO A 376 12.03 11.36 -8.11
N CYS A 377 11.46 10.52 -8.96
CA CYS A 377 10.71 10.91 -10.16
C CYS A 377 9.55 9.93 -10.42
N ILE A 378 8.66 10.28 -11.34
CA ILE A 378 7.67 9.37 -11.94
C ILE A 378 8.22 8.96 -13.31
N VAL A 379 8.50 7.68 -13.49
CA VAL A 379 8.89 7.13 -14.79
C VAL A 379 7.62 6.69 -15.51
N THR A 380 7.35 7.24 -16.69
CA THR A 380 6.13 6.92 -17.44
C THR A 380 6.14 5.47 -17.92
N ARG A 381 4.95 4.90 -18.09
CA ARG A 381 4.78 3.47 -18.41
C ARG A 381 5.48 3.05 -19.70
N ASP A 382 5.53 3.93 -20.70
CA ASP A 382 6.22 3.69 -21.96
C ASP A 382 7.75 3.67 -21.83
N GLU A 383 8.31 4.34 -20.83
CA GLU A 383 9.73 4.25 -20.48
C GLU A 383 10.04 3.08 -19.54
N PHE A 384 9.28 2.91 -18.47
CA PHE A 384 9.56 1.90 -17.46
C PHE A 384 9.24 0.48 -17.94
N GLY A 385 8.21 0.34 -18.78
CA GLY A 385 7.69 -0.95 -19.20
C GLY A 385 7.04 -1.72 -18.05
N GLU A 386 7.24 -3.04 -18.05
CA GLU A 386 6.73 -3.93 -17.01
C GLU A 386 7.74 -4.15 -15.89
N LEU A 387 7.25 -4.31 -14.67
CA LEU A 387 8.02 -4.85 -13.56
C LEU A 387 8.36 -6.32 -13.87
N ARG A 388 9.64 -6.59 -14.11
CA ARG A 388 10.11 -7.91 -14.53
C ARG A 388 11.26 -8.38 -13.66
N ASP A 389 12.35 -7.65 -13.67
CA ASP A 389 13.61 -8.09 -13.07
C ASP A 389 14.47 -6.93 -12.54
N GLN A 390 13.88 -5.75 -12.38
CA GLN A 390 14.59 -4.57 -11.90
C GLN A 390 15.30 -4.86 -10.57
N SER A 391 16.56 -4.44 -10.46
CA SER A 391 17.29 -4.47 -9.20
C SER A 391 16.63 -3.53 -8.18
N VAL A 392 16.49 -4.01 -6.96
CA VAL A 392 16.04 -3.21 -5.81
C VAL A 392 17.06 -3.30 -4.69
N VAL A 393 17.44 -2.15 -4.15
CA VAL A 393 18.41 -2.05 -3.06
C VAL A 393 17.85 -1.14 -1.97
N VAL A 394 17.95 -1.57 -0.72
CA VAL A 394 17.65 -0.74 0.45
C VAL A 394 18.88 -0.60 1.30
N ARG A 395 19.22 0.64 1.67
CA ARG A 395 20.34 0.97 2.55
C ARG A 395 19.86 1.79 3.74
N VAL A 396 20.46 1.56 4.91
CA VAL A 396 20.31 2.42 6.08
C VAL A 396 21.72 2.80 6.54
N ASN A 397 22.05 4.09 6.55
CA ASN A 397 23.39 4.60 6.87
C ASN A 397 24.50 3.93 6.04
N ASN A 398 24.27 3.79 4.73
CA ASN A 398 25.14 3.07 3.78
C ASN A 398 25.28 1.54 4.04
N GLU A 399 24.63 0.98 5.06
CA GLU A 399 24.54 -0.46 5.28
C GLU A 399 23.42 -1.04 4.42
N GLU A 400 23.75 -1.99 3.53
CA GLU A 400 22.77 -2.69 2.73
C GLU A 400 21.87 -3.59 3.60
N ARG A 401 20.57 -3.30 3.61
CA ARG A 401 19.54 -4.07 4.31
C ARG A 401 18.83 -5.07 3.39
N LEU A 402 18.79 -4.77 2.09
CA LEU A 402 18.24 -5.59 1.02
C LEU A 402 18.98 -5.31 -0.28
N ARG A 403 19.28 -6.35 -1.05
CA ARG A 403 19.60 -6.31 -2.47
C ARG A 403 19.05 -7.55 -3.12
N ASP A 404 18.17 -7.36 -4.09
CA ASP A 404 17.61 -8.46 -4.86
C ASP A 404 17.03 -7.94 -6.17
N ARG A 405 16.49 -8.83 -7.00
CA ARG A 405 15.74 -8.49 -8.21
C ARG A 405 14.26 -8.72 -8.02
N TYR A 406 13.43 -7.90 -8.67
CA TYR A 406 11.98 -8.02 -8.61
C TYR A 406 11.50 -9.45 -8.90
N ARG A 407 12.08 -10.09 -9.93
CA ARG A 407 11.77 -11.46 -10.31
C ARG A 407 11.96 -12.44 -9.15
N THR A 408 13.12 -12.38 -8.53
CA THR A 408 13.51 -13.26 -7.41
C THR A 408 12.62 -13.02 -6.21
N MET A 409 12.42 -11.75 -5.83
CA MET A 409 11.63 -11.38 -4.65
C MET A 409 10.16 -11.78 -4.77
N VAL A 410 9.62 -11.83 -5.99
CA VAL A 410 8.19 -12.04 -6.20
C VAL A 410 7.90 -13.47 -6.67
N PHE A 411 8.53 -13.91 -7.76
CA PHE A 411 8.16 -15.14 -8.47
C PHE A 411 9.02 -16.35 -8.10
N GLU A 412 10.26 -16.13 -7.66
CA GLU A 412 11.20 -17.21 -7.27
C GLU A 412 11.42 -17.25 -5.76
N ASN A 413 10.56 -16.55 -5.01
CA ASN A 413 10.72 -16.37 -3.58
C ASN A 413 10.29 -17.63 -2.81
N PRO A 414 11.17 -18.21 -1.96
CA PRO A 414 10.87 -19.44 -1.22
C PRO A 414 9.74 -19.31 -0.20
N TRP A 415 9.32 -18.08 0.13
CA TRP A 415 8.15 -17.81 0.98
C TRP A 415 6.81 -17.98 0.24
N VAL A 416 6.85 -18.23 -1.08
CA VAL A 416 5.67 -18.51 -1.91
C VAL A 416 5.67 -20.00 -2.27
N PRO A 417 4.73 -20.80 -1.73
CA PRO A 417 4.63 -22.21 -2.09
C PRO A 417 4.33 -22.41 -3.59
N PRO A 418 4.84 -23.47 -4.23
CA PRO A 418 4.48 -23.79 -5.61
C PRO A 418 2.97 -23.84 -5.81
N GLY A 419 2.48 -23.17 -6.86
CA GLY A 419 1.04 -23.08 -7.17
C GLY A 419 0.25 -22.07 -6.35
N ALA A 420 0.87 -21.38 -5.38
CA ALA A 420 0.25 -20.27 -4.66
C ALA A 420 0.36 -18.95 -5.47
N ARG A 421 -0.61 -18.06 -5.28
CA ARG A 421 -0.59 -16.68 -5.79
C ARG A 421 0.60 -15.91 -5.20
N ALA A 422 1.57 -15.50 -6.01
CA ALA A 422 2.73 -14.73 -5.55
C ALA A 422 2.40 -13.29 -5.17
N LEU A 423 1.53 -12.63 -5.95
CA LEU A 423 1.12 -11.25 -5.73
C LEU A 423 -0.32 -10.97 -6.19
N TRP A 424 -0.86 -9.84 -5.75
CA TRP A 424 -1.91 -9.11 -6.47
C TRP A 424 -1.26 -8.18 -7.48
N SER A 425 -1.37 -8.52 -8.76
CA SER A 425 -0.79 -7.70 -9.83
C SER A 425 -1.54 -6.37 -10.00
N PHE A 426 -0.89 -5.34 -10.55
CA PHE A 426 -1.54 -4.06 -10.81
C PHE A 426 -2.85 -4.20 -11.63
N PRO A 427 -2.92 -5.04 -12.69
CA PRO A 427 -4.18 -5.31 -13.38
C PRO A 427 -5.30 -5.87 -12.50
N GLU A 428 -4.99 -6.79 -11.58
CA GLU A 428 -5.97 -7.34 -10.66
C GLU A 428 -6.40 -6.30 -9.61
N MET A 429 -5.47 -5.48 -9.11
CA MET A 429 -5.78 -4.38 -8.19
C MET A 429 -6.74 -3.38 -8.84
N VAL A 430 -6.49 -2.97 -10.09
CA VAL A 430 -7.37 -2.07 -10.86
C VAL A 430 -8.74 -2.71 -11.04
N GLU A 431 -8.80 -3.98 -11.48
CA GLU A 431 -10.07 -4.65 -11.71
C GLU A 431 -10.90 -4.80 -10.44
N CYS A 432 -10.29 -5.24 -9.35
CA CYS A 432 -10.98 -5.41 -8.07
C CYS A 432 -11.44 -4.06 -7.51
N LEU A 433 -10.54 -3.07 -7.44
CA LEU A 433 -10.85 -1.80 -6.80
C LEU A 433 -11.87 -0.98 -7.60
N SER A 434 -11.74 -0.95 -8.93
CA SER A 434 -12.64 -0.18 -9.80
C SER A 434 -14.09 -0.70 -9.81
N ARG A 435 -14.33 -1.96 -9.42
CA ARG A 435 -15.68 -2.50 -9.17
C ARG A 435 -16.28 -1.97 -7.87
N ILE A 436 -15.44 -1.77 -6.85
CA ILE A 436 -15.85 -1.30 -5.52
C ILE A 436 -16.15 0.20 -5.55
N GLN A 437 -15.28 0.98 -6.19
CA GLN A 437 -15.40 2.43 -6.29
C GLN A 437 -14.75 2.96 -7.57
N PRO A 438 -15.15 4.15 -8.06
CA PRO A 438 -14.41 4.83 -9.11
C PRO A 438 -12.99 5.14 -8.65
N ILE A 439 -12.03 4.97 -9.56
CA ILE A 439 -10.63 5.39 -9.39
C ILE A 439 -10.39 6.67 -10.21
N GLN A 440 -9.42 7.49 -9.83
CA GLN A 440 -9.14 8.78 -10.47
C GLN A 440 -7.72 8.85 -11.03
N ALA A 441 -7.52 9.66 -12.07
CA ALA A 441 -6.20 10.06 -12.51
C ALA A 441 -5.52 10.92 -11.43
N GLY A 442 -4.20 10.78 -11.27
CA GLY A 442 -3.44 11.42 -10.20
C GLY A 442 -3.56 10.75 -8.83
N GLU A 443 -4.22 9.59 -8.71
CA GLU A 443 -4.05 8.71 -7.54
C GLU A 443 -2.67 8.06 -7.56
N VAL A 444 -2.12 7.76 -6.37
CA VAL A 444 -0.93 6.92 -6.20
C VAL A 444 -1.30 5.70 -5.38
N TRP A 445 -0.96 4.53 -5.89
CA TRP A 445 -1.17 3.24 -5.22
C TRP A 445 0.17 2.62 -4.86
N GLY A 446 0.46 2.53 -3.57
CA GLY A 446 1.54 1.70 -3.04
C GLY A 446 1.27 0.23 -3.33
N SER A 447 2.32 -0.50 -3.68
CA SER A 447 2.26 -1.95 -3.89
C SER A 447 2.06 -2.73 -2.58
N GLY A 448 2.26 -2.10 -1.43
CA GLY A 448 2.66 -2.78 -0.22
C GLY A 448 4.15 -3.09 -0.25
N THR A 449 4.72 -3.27 0.94
CA THR A 449 6.15 -3.51 1.13
C THR A 449 6.63 -4.67 0.26
N ILE A 450 7.67 -4.43 -0.55
CA ILE A 450 8.35 -5.51 -1.27
C ILE A 450 8.95 -6.50 -0.27
N PRO A 451 9.00 -7.81 -0.58
CA PRO A 451 9.53 -8.81 0.35
C PRO A 451 10.98 -8.50 0.75
N GLY A 452 11.25 -8.40 2.06
CA GLY A 452 12.56 -7.99 2.60
C GLY A 452 12.72 -6.48 2.79
N GLY A 453 11.73 -5.69 2.37
CA GLY A 453 11.77 -4.23 2.31
C GLY A 453 11.40 -3.49 3.58
N CYS A 454 11.35 -4.15 4.74
CA CYS A 454 11.16 -3.51 6.05
C CYS A 454 11.78 -4.30 7.20
N GLU A 455 11.95 -3.65 8.35
CA GLU A 455 12.51 -4.29 9.55
C GLU A 455 11.49 -5.19 10.25
N LEU A 456 10.19 -4.92 10.15
CA LEU A 456 9.14 -5.74 10.77
C LEU A 456 9.24 -7.24 10.42
N GLU A 457 9.61 -7.56 9.18
CA GLU A 457 9.78 -8.94 8.72
C GLU A 457 10.91 -9.70 9.43
N ARG A 458 11.83 -9.00 10.09
CA ARG A 458 12.97 -9.59 10.80
C ARG A 458 12.62 -10.05 12.22
N GLY A 459 11.41 -9.73 12.71
CA GLY A 459 10.94 -10.10 14.05
C GLY A 459 11.86 -9.54 15.14
N ASP A 460 12.31 -10.39 16.07
CA ASP A 460 13.19 -9.99 17.17
C ASP A 460 14.57 -9.48 16.71
N ARG A 461 14.92 -9.66 15.44
CA ARG A 461 16.18 -9.15 14.83
C ARG A 461 15.99 -7.81 14.10
N ALA A 462 14.82 -7.21 14.20
CA ALA A 462 14.52 -5.91 13.60
C ALA A 462 15.46 -4.82 14.13
N ARG A 463 16.01 -4.02 13.23
CA ARG A 463 16.86 -2.86 13.52
C ARG A 463 16.14 -1.59 13.08
N TYR A 464 15.13 -1.22 13.86
CA TYR A 464 14.31 -0.02 13.63
C TYR A 464 15.14 1.27 13.57
N LEU A 465 14.62 2.21 12.81
CA LEU A 465 15.21 3.51 12.54
C LEU A 465 15.23 4.37 13.81
N LYS A 466 16.28 5.17 13.92
CA LYS A 466 16.52 6.14 14.99
C LYS A 466 16.67 7.54 14.40
N PRO A 467 16.47 8.61 15.20
CA PRO A 467 16.84 9.96 14.81
C PRO A 467 18.27 10.02 14.28
N GLY A 468 18.44 10.69 13.13
CA GLY A 468 19.71 10.78 12.41
C GLY A 468 19.97 9.65 11.40
N ASP A 469 19.23 8.54 11.43
CA ASP A 469 19.38 7.49 10.42
C ASP A 469 18.93 7.99 9.04
N ARG A 470 19.67 7.58 7.99
CA ARG A 470 19.33 7.86 6.60
C ARG A 470 18.96 6.57 5.89
N VAL A 471 17.75 6.51 5.35
CA VAL A 471 17.26 5.39 4.52
C VAL A 471 17.35 5.76 3.04
N GLU A 472 17.77 4.81 2.22
CA GLU A 472 17.76 4.92 0.76
C GLU A 472 17.10 3.69 0.16
N ILE A 473 16.16 3.92 -0.76
CA ILE A 473 15.53 2.88 -1.58
C ILE A 473 15.87 3.20 -3.03
N GLU A 474 16.52 2.27 -3.69
CA GLU A 474 16.96 2.37 -5.08
C GLU A 474 16.23 1.31 -5.92
N ILE A 475 15.59 1.75 -7.00
CA ILE A 475 14.99 0.86 -7.99
C ILE A 475 15.57 1.19 -9.36
N GLU A 476 16.14 0.17 -10.00
CA GLU A 476 16.68 0.25 -11.36
C GLU A 476 15.65 0.83 -12.33
N GLY A 477 16.06 1.83 -13.10
CA GLY A 477 15.20 2.55 -14.04
C GLY A 477 14.47 3.76 -13.44
N ILE A 478 14.34 3.87 -12.11
CA ILE A 478 13.67 4.99 -11.42
C ILE A 478 14.67 5.96 -10.77
N GLY A 479 15.60 5.44 -9.94
CA GLY A 479 16.54 6.25 -9.18
C GLY A 479 16.55 5.93 -7.69
N ILE A 480 16.91 6.90 -6.85
CA ILE A 480 17.06 6.74 -5.40
C ILE A 480 16.11 7.69 -4.66
N LEU A 481 15.22 7.11 -3.84
CA LEU A 481 14.44 7.83 -2.84
C LEU A 481 15.21 7.76 -1.51
N ALA A 482 15.67 8.91 -1.02
CA ALA A 482 16.46 8.98 0.20
C ALA A 482 15.84 9.95 1.20
N ASN A 483 15.77 9.56 2.47
CA ASN A 483 15.26 10.42 3.53
C ASN A 483 16.04 10.18 4.82
N SER A 484 16.23 11.24 5.60
CA SER A 484 16.83 11.16 6.94
C SER A 484 15.77 11.30 8.01
N ILE A 485 15.85 10.53 9.08
CA ILE A 485 15.02 10.77 10.27
C ILE A 485 15.55 12.02 10.96
N GLY A 486 14.67 13.00 11.17
CA GLY A 486 15.00 14.26 11.82
C GLY A 486 15.56 14.05 13.24
N PRO A 487 16.17 15.09 13.82
CA PRO A 487 16.74 15.01 15.16
C PRO A 487 15.67 14.67 16.20
N ALA A 488 16.09 14.03 17.30
CA ALA A 488 15.25 13.92 18.48
C ALA A 488 14.94 15.35 18.98
N ALA A 489 13.66 15.63 19.22
CA ALA A 489 13.19 16.93 19.71
C ALA A 489 13.54 17.16 21.18
#